data_AF-A0A060CBE9-F1
#
_entry.id   AF-A0A060CBE9-F1
#
_cell.length_a   1.000
_cell.length_b   1.000
_cell.length_c   1.000
_cell.angle_alpha   90.00
_cell.angle_beta   90.00
_cell.angle_gamma   90.00
#
_symmetry.space_group_name_H-M   'P 1'
#
loop_
_entity.id
_entity.type
_entity.pdbx_description
1 polymer ?
#
loop_
_entity_poly.entity_id
_entity_poly.type
_entity_poly.pdbx_seq_one_letter_code
_entity_poly.pdbx_strand_id
1 'polypeptide(L)'
;PHRRPEGDFIFVEDYPHATGKGIISVMRVEEDGQVHSVQPVLEEPFHLSYPQVFDWRGETWMLPEASASGRLTLYRAARYPDRWQAETVLLEGREISDATLLEHAGSWWLFATERDGLGSTSDTMAVFQAPSIEGPWTPHPMNPVVIDRRLARPGGA
;
A
#
# COMPACT_ATOMS: atom_id res chain seq x y z
N PRO A 1 0.66 9.22 -9.57
CA PRO A 1 -0.36 10.24 -9.22
C PRO A 1 -1.75 9.62 -9.32
N HIS A 2 -2.63 9.95 -8.38
CA HIS A 2 -4.05 9.65 -8.46
C HIS A 2 -4.76 10.85 -9.08
N ARG A 3 -5.29 10.67 -10.30
CA ARG A 3 -5.78 11.76 -11.13
C ARG A 3 -7.24 12.11 -10.78
N ARG A 4 -7.53 13.41 -10.72
CA ARG A 4 -8.87 13.96 -10.52
C ARG A 4 -9.11 15.18 -11.44
N PRO A 5 -10.37 15.58 -11.69
CA PRO A 5 -10.66 16.79 -12.47
C PRO A 5 -10.07 18.08 -11.88
N GLU A 6 -9.91 18.15 -10.55
CA GLU A 6 -9.27 19.26 -9.87
C GLU A 6 -7.73 19.19 -9.85
N GLY A 7 -7.11 18.12 -10.37
CA GLY A 7 -5.66 17.97 -10.42
C GLY A 7 -5.17 16.61 -9.94
N ASP A 8 -3.85 16.45 -9.96
CA ASP A 8 -3.19 15.21 -9.60
C ASP A 8 -2.82 15.19 -8.12
N PHE A 9 -3.17 14.12 -7.43
CA PHE A 9 -2.78 13.90 -6.04
C PHE A 9 -1.64 12.89 -5.97
N ILE A 10 -0.55 13.25 -5.29
CA ILE A 10 0.59 12.38 -5.08
C ILE A 10 0.66 12.07 -3.60
N PHE A 11 0.37 10.81 -3.27
CA PHE A 11 0.52 10.27 -1.93
C PHE A 11 1.93 9.72 -1.77
N VAL A 12 2.56 10.03 -0.64
CA VAL A 12 3.96 9.71 -0.38
C VAL A 12 4.13 9.23 1.06
N GLU A 13 5.16 8.41 1.25
CA GLU A 13 5.78 8.29 2.56
C GLU A 13 6.45 9.62 2.91
N ASP A 14 6.15 10.13 4.10
CA ASP A 14 6.79 11.29 4.70
C ASP A 14 7.42 10.84 6.02
N TYR A 15 8.64 11.29 6.31
CA TYR A 15 9.40 10.86 7.47
C TYR A 15 9.72 12.05 8.38
N PRO A 16 8.79 12.46 9.26
CA PRO A 16 9.06 13.49 10.25
C PRO A 16 10.16 13.04 11.21
N HIS A 17 11.34 13.64 11.13
CA HIS A 17 12.47 13.31 12.01
C HIS A 17 12.17 13.47 13.51
N ALA A 18 11.21 14.33 13.87
CA ALA A 18 10.79 14.52 15.26
C ALA A 18 10.12 13.28 15.86
N THR A 19 9.43 12.47 15.05
CA THR A 19 8.74 11.25 15.49
C THR A 19 9.48 9.97 15.11
N GLY A 20 10.38 10.04 14.10
CA GLY A 20 11.22 8.91 13.71
C GLY A 20 10.45 7.74 13.09
N LYS A 21 9.34 8.04 12.41
CA LYS A 21 8.39 7.06 11.87
C LYS A 21 7.74 7.62 10.61
N GLY A 22 7.62 6.78 9.57
CA GLY A 22 6.93 7.11 8.34
C GLY A 22 5.42 7.28 8.55
N ILE A 23 4.87 8.31 7.92
CA ILE A 23 3.43 8.59 7.81
C ILE A 23 3.07 8.74 6.33
N ILE A 24 1.78 8.72 6.01
CA ILE A 24 1.34 9.05 4.65
C ILE A 24 0.92 10.51 4.59
N SER A 25 1.52 11.22 3.64
CA SER A 25 1.19 12.59 3.29
C SER A 25 0.73 12.68 1.84
N VAL A 26 0.04 13.76 1.48
CA VAL A 26 -0.40 14.07 0.11
C VAL A 26 0.07 15.44 -0.32
N MET A 27 0.40 15.59 -1.59
CA MET A 27 0.52 16.87 -2.28
C MET A 27 -0.42 16.90 -3.49
N ARG A 28 -1.02 18.07 -3.76
CA ARG A 28 -1.78 18.32 -4.99
C ARG A 28 -0.87 19.02 -6.01
N VAL A 29 -0.96 18.57 -7.24
CA VAL A 29 -0.34 19.17 -8.42
C VAL A 29 -1.47 19.63 -9.32
N GLU A 30 -1.61 20.93 -9.51
CA GLU A 30 -2.60 21.53 -10.42
C GLU A 30 -2.25 21.21 -11.88
N GLU A 31 -3.19 21.39 -12.80
CA GLU A 31 -2.99 21.08 -14.24
C GLU A 31 -1.84 21.88 -14.88
N ASP A 32 -1.56 23.09 -14.37
CA ASP A 32 -0.45 23.93 -14.82
C ASP A 32 0.90 23.56 -14.20
N GLY A 33 0.93 22.52 -13.36
CA GLY A 33 2.11 22.04 -12.65
C GLY A 33 2.38 22.72 -11.31
N GLN A 34 1.52 23.63 -10.85
CA GLN A 34 1.67 24.23 -9.53
C GLN A 34 1.51 23.18 -8.43
N VAL A 35 2.52 23.08 -7.54
CA VAL A 35 2.54 22.10 -6.44
C VAL A 35 2.13 22.77 -5.13
N HIS A 36 1.18 22.17 -4.43
CA HIS A 36 0.72 22.61 -3.11
C HIS A 36 1.58 21.98 -2.00
N SER A 37 1.50 22.53 -0.79
CA SER A 37 2.23 22.01 0.36
C SER A 37 1.85 20.56 0.66
N VAL A 38 2.84 19.75 1.02
CA VAL A 38 2.66 18.38 1.51
C VAL A 38 1.89 18.42 2.83
N GLN A 39 0.82 17.63 2.96
CA GLN A 39 -0.01 17.56 4.17
C GLN A 39 -0.15 16.11 4.66
N PRO A 40 0.05 15.84 5.95
CA PRO A 40 -0.25 14.54 6.55
C PRO A 40 -1.72 14.16 6.37
N VAL A 41 -1.99 12.90 5.99
CA VAL A 41 -3.36 12.38 5.79
C VAL A 41 -3.65 11.07 6.51
N LEU A 42 -2.62 10.31 6.87
CA LEU A 42 -2.75 9.09 7.65
C LEU A 42 -1.51 8.89 8.53
N GLU A 43 -1.75 8.78 9.83
CA GLU A 43 -0.73 8.48 10.83
C GLU A 43 -1.25 7.39 11.78
N GLU A 44 -0.43 6.39 12.02
CA GLU A 44 -0.71 5.26 12.92
C GLU A 44 0.40 5.14 13.97
N PRO A 45 0.25 4.35 15.04
CA PRO A 45 1.32 4.11 16.01
C PRO A 45 2.58 3.42 15.44
N PHE A 46 2.52 2.90 14.22
CA PHE A 46 3.57 2.19 13.50
C PHE A 46 3.95 2.89 12.18
N HIS A 47 5.08 2.51 11.59
CA HIS A 47 5.58 3.07 10.33
C HIS A 47 4.65 2.74 9.17
N LEU A 48 4.31 3.75 8.38
CA LEU A 48 3.57 3.63 7.13
C LEU A 48 4.45 4.04 5.95
N SER A 49 4.38 3.30 4.85
CA SER A 49 5.13 3.59 3.62
C SER A 49 4.38 3.09 2.39
N TYR A 50 4.96 3.32 1.21
CA TYR A 50 4.53 2.74 -0.08
C TYR A 50 2.99 2.75 -0.33
N PRO A 51 2.33 3.93 -0.31
CA PRO A 51 0.89 4.00 -0.45
C PRO A 51 0.44 3.71 -1.89
N GLN A 52 -0.40 2.69 -2.07
CA GLN A 52 -1.15 2.49 -3.31
C GLN A 52 -2.56 3.09 -3.17
N VAL A 53 -2.90 4.10 -3.96
CA VAL A 53 -4.23 4.73 -4.00
C VAL A 53 -4.96 4.41 -5.30
N PHE A 54 -6.21 3.99 -5.21
CA PHE A 54 -7.02 3.57 -6.36
C PHE A 54 -8.52 3.73 -6.10
N ASP A 55 -9.31 3.75 -7.17
CA ASP A 55 -10.77 3.77 -7.10
C ASP A 55 -11.35 2.38 -7.30
N TRP A 56 -12.34 2.04 -6.48
CA TRP A 56 -13.07 0.79 -6.60
C TRP A 56 -14.50 0.92 -6.08
N ARG A 57 -15.47 0.48 -6.90
CA ARG A 57 -16.92 0.58 -6.62
C ARG A 57 -17.41 2.00 -6.26
N GLY A 58 -16.83 3.02 -6.88
CA GLY A 58 -17.21 4.42 -6.66
C GLY A 58 -16.61 5.07 -5.41
N GLU A 59 -15.79 4.34 -4.66
CA GLU A 59 -15.07 4.81 -3.49
C GLU A 59 -13.57 4.87 -3.78
N THR A 60 -12.84 5.70 -3.04
CA THR A 60 -11.37 5.75 -3.13
C THR A 60 -10.75 5.03 -1.95
N TRP A 61 -9.71 4.25 -2.24
CA TRP A 61 -9.05 3.35 -1.33
C TRP A 61 -7.55 3.60 -1.29
N MET A 62 -6.94 3.27 -0.15
CA MET A 62 -5.49 3.30 0.06
C MET A 62 -5.04 2.00 0.71
N LEU A 63 -4.00 1.40 0.14
CA LEU A 63 -3.27 0.29 0.72
C LEU A 63 -1.83 0.75 1.01
N PRO A 64 -1.52 1.21 2.23
CA PRO A 64 -0.16 1.49 2.63
C PRO A 64 0.55 0.20 3.09
N GLU A 65 1.87 0.16 2.98
CA GLU A 65 2.67 -0.78 3.75
C GLU A 65 2.61 -0.41 5.23
N ALA A 66 2.46 -1.44 6.08
CA ALA A 66 2.45 -1.34 7.53
C ALA A 66 3.09 -2.58 8.17
N SER A 67 4.26 -3.00 7.68
CA SER A 67 4.92 -4.27 8.04
C SER A 67 5.04 -4.51 9.55
N ALA A 68 5.41 -3.47 10.31
CA ALA A 68 5.54 -3.53 11.78
C ALA A 68 4.21 -3.73 12.53
N SER A 69 3.06 -3.52 11.89
CA SER A 69 1.74 -3.78 12.49
C SER A 69 1.36 -5.27 12.50
N GLY A 70 2.06 -6.10 11.71
CA GLY A 70 1.69 -7.51 11.47
C GLY A 70 0.40 -7.68 10.68
N ARG A 71 -0.10 -6.60 10.07
CA ARG A 71 -1.35 -6.54 9.31
C ARG A 71 -1.15 -5.78 8.00
N LEU A 72 -1.83 -6.22 6.95
CA LEU A 72 -2.02 -5.44 5.74
C LEU A 72 -3.46 -4.91 5.73
N THR A 73 -3.62 -3.62 5.97
CA THR A 73 -4.93 -2.99 6.18
C THR A 73 -5.30 -2.12 5.00
N LEU A 74 -6.51 -2.35 4.46
CA LEU A 74 -7.13 -1.52 3.45
C LEU A 74 -7.89 -0.36 4.11
N TYR A 75 -7.59 0.85 3.66
CA TYR A 75 -8.22 2.08 4.12
C TYR A 75 -9.16 2.64 3.06
N ARG A 76 -10.33 3.13 3.48
CA ARG A 76 -11.27 3.85 2.62
C ARG A 76 -11.20 5.35 2.90
N ALA A 77 -11.33 6.17 1.87
CA ALA A 77 -11.44 7.61 2.05
C ALA A 77 -12.77 7.95 2.74
N ALA A 78 -12.70 8.39 4.00
CA ALA A 78 -13.85 8.97 4.69
C ALA A 78 -14.16 10.38 4.15
N ARG A 79 -13.11 11.08 3.70
CA ARG A 79 -13.18 12.30 2.91
C ARG A 79 -11.91 12.38 2.06
N TYR A 80 -12.06 12.29 0.75
CA TYR A 80 -10.92 12.41 -0.14
C TYR A 80 -10.45 13.88 -0.24
N PRO A 81 -9.13 14.17 -0.27
CA PRO A 81 -7.99 13.24 -0.18
C PRO A 81 -7.45 13.03 1.24
N ASP A 82 -8.00 13.73 2.24
CA ASP A 82 -7.28 14.03 3.48
C ASP A 82 -7.75 13.26 4.73
N ARG A 83 -8.81 12.46 4.63
CA ARG A 83 -9.28 11.61 5.74
C ARG A 83 -9.52 10.19 5.28
N TRP A 84 -8.89 9.27 6.00
CA TRP A 84 -8.91 7.84 5.74
C TRP A 84 -9.42 7.09 6.97
N GLN A 85 -10.11 5.99 6.72
CA GLN A 85 -10.64 5.09 7.75
C GLN A 85 -10.16 3.67 7.45
N ALA A 86 -9.58 3.00 8.44
CA ALA A 86 -9.27 1.58 8.35
C ALA A 86 -10.58 0.80 8.17
N GLU A 87 -10.70 0.03 7.09
CA GLU A 87 -11.94 -0.64 6.72
C GLU A 87 -11.81 -2.17 6.81
N THR A 88 -10.74 -2.76 6.27
CA THR A 88 -10.60 -4.22 6.21
C THR A 88 -9.15 -4.65 6.37
N VAL A 89 -8.89 -5.66 7.19
CA VAL A 89 -7.57 -6.32 7.27
C VAL A 89 -7.52 -7.42 6.22
N LEU A 90 -6.68 -7.26 5.20
CA LEU A 90 -6.56 -8.19 4.08
C LEU A 90 -5.74 -9.43 4.45
N LEU A 91 -4.66 -9.21 5.21
CA LEU A 91 -3.76 -10.24 5.74
C LEU A 91 -3.42 -9.90 7.20
N GLU A 92 -3.37 -10.91 8.07
CA GLU A 92 -3.04 -10.78 9.50
C GLU A 92 -1.99 -11.82 9.92
N GLY A 93 -1.14 -11.44 10.87
CA GLY A 93 -0.10 -12.31 11.44
C GLY A 93 1.10 -12.51 10.51
N ARG A 94 1.32 -11.56 9.59
CA ARG A 94 2.37 -11.64 8.54
C ARG A 94 3.14 -10.32 8.46
N GLU A 95 4.45 -10.42 8.25
CA GLU A 95 5.31 -9.27 7.95
C GLU A 95 5.32 -9.04 6.43
N ILE A 96 4.38 -8.22 5.96
CA ILE A 96 4.18 -7.90 4.54
C ILE A 96 4.73 -6.51 4.22
N SER A 97 5.55 -6.41 3.17
CA SER A 97 6.11 -5.17 2.65
C SER A 97 5.91 -5.04 1.14
N ASP A 98 6.00 -3.81 0.61
CA ASP A 98 5.90 -3.48 -0.81
C ASP A 98 4.65 -4.03 -1.51
N ALA A 99 3.54 -4.14 -0.77
CA ALA A 99 2.30 -4.73 -1.24
C ALA A 99 1.70 -3.94 -2.41
N THR A 100 1.46 -4.61 -3.53
CA THR A 100 0.86 -4.02 -4.74
C THR A 100 -0.34 -4.87 -5.18
N LEU A 101 -1.51 -4.24 -5.23
CA LEU A 101 -2.75 -4.80 -5.76
C LEU A 101 -2.85 -4.67 -7.28
N LEU A 102 -3.40 -5.70 -7.90
CA LEU A 102 -3.72 -5.74 -9.32
C LEU A 102 -5.05 -6.46 -9.52
N GLU A 103 -6.00 -5.83 -10.20
CA GLU A 103 -7.14 -6.55 -10.78
C GLU A 103 -6.74 -7.08 -12.15
N HIS A 104 -6.92 -8.38 -12.36
CA HIS A 104 -6.63 -9.02 -13.62
C HIS A 104 -7.54 -10.21 -13.86
N ALA A 105 -8.17 -10.22 -15.04
CA ALA A 105 -9.05 -11.30 -15.50
C ALA A 105 -10.20 -11.62 -14.52
N GLY A 106 -10.77 -10.61 -13.86
CA GLY A 106 -11.88 -10.78 -12.93
C GLY A 106 -11.45 -11.33 -11.56
N SER A 107 -10.16 -11.31 -11.24
CA SER A 107 -9.62 -11.67 -9.93
C SER A 107 -8.71 -10.57 -9.40
N TRP A 108 -8.60 -10.50 -8.08
CA TRP A 108 -7.64 -9.64 -7.41
C TRP A 108 -6.38 -10.42 -7.09
N TRP A 109 -5.25 -9.78 -7.34
CA TRP A 109 -3.92 -10.28 -7.07
C TRP A 109 -3.19 -9.29 -6.16
N LEU A 110 -2.42 -9.81 -5.22
CA LEU A 110 -1.58 -9.03 -4.32
C LEU A 110 -0.17 -9.60 -4.41
N PHE A 111 0.75 -8.76 -4.86
CA PHE A 111 2.18 -9.06 -4.92
C PHE A 111 2.85 -8.35 -3.76
N ALA A 112 3.63 -9.07 -2.96
CA ALA A 112 4.30 -8.46 -1.82
C ALA A 112 5.58 -9.20 -1.46
N THR A 113 6.46 -8.52 -0.73
CA THR A 113 7.52 -9.18 0.01
C THR A 113 6.93 -9.73 1.31
N GLU A 114 7.19 -11.00 1.64
CA GLU A 114 6.78 -11.60 2.92
C GLU A 114 8.02 -12.11 3.64
N ARG A 115 8.21 -11.67 4.89
CA ARG A 115 9.28 -12.15 5.74
C ARG A 115 8.81 -13.34 6.58
N ASP A 116 9.52 -14.45 6.49
CA ASP A 116 9.22 -15.72 7.19
C ASP A 116 9.97 -15.88 8.53
N GLY A 117 10.61 -14.81 9.01
CA GLY A 117 11.41 -14.78 10.23
C GLY A 117 12.89 -15.11 10.02
N LEU A 118 13.30 -15.57 8.85
CA LEU A 118 14.70 -15.80 8.44
C LEU A 118 15.01 -14.97 7.17
N GLY A 119 16.27 -14.57 6.95
CA GLY A 119 16.64 -13.81 5.74
C GLY A 119 16.30 -12.29 5.74
N SER A 120 16.54 -11.62 4.60
CA SER A 120 16.36 -10.18 4.42
C SER A 120 14.90 -9.81 4.13
N THR A 121 14.51 -8.57 4.41
CA THR A 121 13.20 -7.95 4.13
C THR A 121 12.92 -7.73 2.63
N SER A 122 13.58 -8.47 1.74
CA SER A 122 13.65 -8.16 0.30
C SER A 122 13.94 -9.35 -0.62
N ASP A 123 14.04 -10.57 -0.09
CA ASP A 123 14.59 -11.69 -0.85
C ASP A 123 13.52 -12.58 -1.49
N THR A 124 12.26 -12.44 -1.07
CA THR A 124 11.14 -13.31 -1.42
C THR A 124 9.94 -12.52 -1.93
N MET A 125 9.32 -12.98 -3.02
CA MET A 125 8.02 -12.47 -3.47
C MET A 125 6.94 -13.51 -3.17
N ALA A 126 5.91 -13.09 -2.45
CA ALA A 126 4.68 -13.83 -2.23
C ALA A 126 3.56 -13.25 -3.08
N VAL A 127 2.70 -14.13 -3.60
CA VAL A 127 1.50 -13.77 -4.33
C VAL A 127 0.28 -14.29 -3.61
N PHE A 128 -0.75 -13.47 -3.51
CA PHE A 128 -2.06 -13.84 -2.98
C PHE A 128 -3.13 -13.53 -4.02
N GLN A 129 -4.22 -14.30 -4.00
CA GLN A 129 -5.37 -14.10 -4.89
C GLN A 129 -6.66 -14.01 -4.07
N ALA A 130 -7.58 -13.17 -4.52
CA ALA A 130 -8.92 -13.06 -3.95
C ALA A 130 -9.98 -12.84 -5.04
N PRO A 131 -11.25 -13.26 -4.81
CA PRO A 131 -12.35 -12.96 -5.72
C PRO A 131 -12.84 -11.51 -5.61
N SER A 132 -12.61 -10.85 -4.48
CA SER A 132 -12.84 -9.41 -4.27
C SER A 132 -11.70 -8.82 -3.45
N ILE A 133 -11.59 -7.49 -3.45
CA ILE A 133 -10.53 -6.81 -2.71
C ILE A 133 -10.63 -7.03 -1.19
N GLU A 134 -11.85 -7.18 -0.66
CA GLU A 134 -12.08 -7.48 0.75
C GLU A 134 -11.69 -8.93 1.11
N GLY A 135 -11.36 -9.76 0.12
CA GLY A 135 -10.95 -11.14 0.30
C GLY A 135 -12.05 -12.17 -0.01
N PRO A 136 -11.93 -13.41 0.50
CA PRO A 136 -10.78 -13.90 1.27
C PRO A 136 -9.52 -13.97 0.39
N TRP A 137 -8.38 -13.58 0.96
CA TRP A 137 -7.08 -13.67 0.31
C TRP A 137 -6.45 -15.04 0.55
N THR A 138 -6.11 -15.73 -0.54
CA THR A 138 -5.50 -17.06 -0.51
C THR A 138 -4.07 -16.99 -1.04
N PRO A 139 -3.07 -17.52 -0.33
CA PRO A 139 -1.69 -17.56 -0.83
C PRO A 139 -1.59 -18.47 -2.06
N HIS A 140 -0.78 -18.07 -3.03
CA HIS A 140 -0.49 -18.91 -4.18
C HIS A 140 0.29 -20.17 -3.75
N PRO A 141 -0.03 -21.37 -4.27
CA PRO A 141 0.60 -22.63 -3.83
C PRO A 141 2.11 -22.71 -4.02
N MET A 142 2.66 -21.89 -4.93
CA MET A 142 4.10 -21.82 -5.21
C MET A 142 4.82 -20.70 -4.44
N ASN A 143 4.20 -20.11 -3.43
CA ASN A 143 4.90 -19.10 -2.63
C ASN A 143 6.13 -19.69 -1.90
N PRO A 144 7.25 -18.96 -1.82
CA PRO A 144 7.53 -17.72 -2.56
C PRO A 144 7.76 -17.98 -4.06
N VAL A 145 7.10 -17.22 -4.93
CA VAL A 145 7.18 -17.40 -6.38
C VAL A 145 8.52 -16.94 -6.98
N VAL A 146 9.23 -16.07 -6.25
CA VAL A 146 10.59 -15.60 -6.58
C VAL A 146 11.41 -15.58 -5.30
N ILE A 147 12.65 -16.09 -5.38
CA ILE A 147 13.68 -15.94 -4.34
C ILE A 147 14.94 -15.35 -4.99
N ASP A 148 15.00 -14.02 -5.09
CA ASP A 148 16.15 -13.28 -5.63
C ASP A 148 16.03 -11.80 -5.23
N ARG A 149 16.94 -11.29 -4.40
CA ARG A 149 16.92 -9.90 -3.92
C ARG A 149 16.83 -8.83 -5.03
N ARG A 150 17.28 -9.15 -6.25
CA ARG A 150 17.25 -8.22 -7.39
C ARG A 150 15.90 -8.16 -8.09
N LEU A 151 15.05 -9.17 -7.88
CA LEU A 151 13.78 -9.37 -8.61
C LEU A 151 12.57 -9.48 -7.69
N ALA A 152 12.78 -9.80 -6.41
CA ALA A 152 11.72 -10.15 -5.48
C ALA A 152 10.94 -8.94 -4.95
N ARG A 153 11.54 -7.73 -4.96
CA ARG A 153 10.88 -6.51 -4.48
C ARG A 153 9.95 -5.91 -5.53
N PRO A 154 8.62 -5.89 -5.29
CA PRO A 154 7.67 -5.25 -6.20
C PRO A 154 7.84 -3.72 -6.27
N GLY A 155 8.27 -3.10 -5.17
CA GLY A 155 8.48 -1.65 -5.06
C GLY A 155 9.74 -1.10 -5.76
N GLY A 156 10.55 -1.97 -6.37
CA GLY A 156 11.84 -1.60 -6.96
C GLY A 156 13.00 -1.58 -5.97
N ALA A 157 14.17 -1.11 -6.43
CA ALA A 157 15.42 -1.01 -5.67
C ALA A 157 16.24 0.20 -6.11
#